data_AF-A0A1E4JAI3-F1
#
_entry.id   AF-A0A1E4JAI3-F1
#
_cell.length_a   1.000
_cell.length_b   1.000
_cell.length_c   1.000
_cell.angle_alpha   90.00
_cell.angle_beta   90.00
_cell.angle_gamma   90.00
#
_symmetry.space_group_name_H-M   'P 1'
#
loop_
_entity.id
_entity.type
_entity.pdbx_description
1 polymer ?
#
loop_
_entity_poly.entity_id
_entity_poly.type
_entity_poly.pdbx_seq_one_letter_code
_entity_poly.pdbx_strand_id
1 'polypeptide(L)'
;MEAHGVEFQICRYQPQRFKHWPPYATLIENVLTNATLPSISLGRHSCSLKWKIAPQDKYIAGWPPAIEAWNRGQKVVRLIGYDASPADTRRHAHALTIPSERFECRYPLREWGWTREDCIARIEAEGLPVPPKSACFLCCGSKPEEIRDLPPWCLRIIVLVEARAAPRLRTVEGLWRSSTRTRPGRMTDFIRGERLLPADEIDRIEAHAPTSLRLFQEAAAEIPLPERPHLADWIERFQRQLETTPC
;
A
#
# COMPACT_ATOMS: atom_id res chain seq x y z
N MET A 1 -18.94 4.78 -7.54
CA MET A 1 -19.64 3.55 -7.10
C MET A 1 -21.00 3.89 -6.52
N GLU A 2 -21.05 4.71 -5.46
CA GLU A 2 -22.32 5.21 -4.89
C GLU A 2 -23.22 5.91 -5.92
N ALA A 3 -22.66 6.86 -6.68
CA ALA A 3 -23.36 7.56 -7.75
C ALA A 3 -23.89 6.66 -8.89
N HIS A 4 -23.45 5.40 -8.95
CA HIS A 4 -23.88 4.42 -9.95
C HIS A 4 -24.68 3.26 -9.32
N GLY A 5 -25.10 3.38 -8.05
CA GLY A 5 -25.85 2.33 -7.35
C GLY A 5 -25.08 1.03 -7.14
N VAL A 6 -23.75 1.05 -7.28
CA VAL A 6 -22.91 -0.13 -7.07
C VAL A 6 -22.54 -0.20 -5.59
N GLU A 7 -23.02 -1.24 -4.91
CA GLU A 7 -22.68 -1.51 -3.52
C GLU A 7 -21.17 -1.71 -3.36
N PHE A 8 -20.59 -1.07 -2.33
CA PHE A 8 -19.19 -1.23 -2.00
C PHE A 8 -18.98 -1.12 -0.49
N GLN A 9 -17.97 -1.81 0.01
CA GLN A 9 -17.56 -1.75 1.40
C GLN A 9 -16.10 -1.32 1.51
N ILE A 10 -15.81 -0.34 2.37
CA ILE A 10 -14.45 -0.01 2.75
C ILE A 10 -14.05 -0.89 3.93
N CYS A 11 -13.12 -1.81 3.70
CA CYS A 11 -12.57 -2.69 4.73
C CYS A 11 -11.23 -2.15 5.23
N ARG A 12 -11.09 -1.96 6.55
CA ARG A 12 -9.84 -1.49 7.17
C ARG A 12 -9.35 -2.48 8.22
N TYR A 13 -8.05 -2.75 8.22
CA TYR A 13 -7.44 -3.54 9.29
C TYR A 13 -7.42 -2.69 10.56
N GLN A 14 -7.91 -3.25 11.66
CA GLN A 14 -7.87 -2.62 12.99
C GLN A 14 -6.78 -3.33 13.80
N PRO A 15 -5.60 -2.70 14.01
CA PRO A 15 -4.58 -3.36 14.78
C PRO A 15 -4.99 -3.43 16.25
N GLN A 16 -4.85 -4.61 16.84
CA GLN A 16 -5.23 -4.86 18.24
C GLN A 16 -4.04 -4.81 19.20
N ARG A 17 -2.83 -5.03 18.68
CA ARG A 17 -1.60 -5.09 19.47
C ARG A 17 -0.54 -4.20 18.81
N PHE A 18 -0.10 -3.20 19.55
CA PHE A 18 0.94 -2.26 19.13
C PHE A 18 2.20 -2.53 19.96
N LYS A 19 3.33 -2.77 19.28
CA LYS A 19 4.64 -2.90 19.96
C LYS A 19 5.20 -1.53 20.36
N HIS A 20 4.97 -0.52 19.53
CA HIS A 20 5.44 0.85 19.73
C HIS A 20 4.27 1.82 19.53
N TRP A 21 4.45 3.02 20.07
CA TRP A 21 3.43 4.07 20.11
C TRP A 21 3.74 5.21 19.13
N PRO A 22 2.74 6.03 18.76
CA PRO A 22 1.30 5.89 19.05
C PRO A 22 0.66 4.71 18.28
N PRO A 23 -0.61 4.34 18.60
CA PRO A 23 -1.37 3.40 17.79
C PRO A 23 -1.33 3.79 16.31
N TYR A 24 -1.19 2.80 15.43
CA TYR A 24 -1.22 3.01 13.98
C TYR A 24 -2.51 2.44 13.38
N ALA A 25 -3.04 3.05 12.33
CA ALA A 25 -4.24 2.58 11.61
C ALA A 25 -3.95 2.21 10.15
N THR A 26 -2.81 2.64 9.60
CA THR A 26 -2.44 2.44 8.20
C THR A 26 -1.09 1.73 8.05
N LEU A 27 -0.80 1.27 6.83
CA LEU A 27 0.53 0.74 6.50
C LEU A 27 1.62 1.80 6.72
N ILE A 28 1.39 3.05 6.31
CA ILE A 28 2.34 4.16 6.44
C ILE A 28 2.67 4.37 7.92
N GLU A 29 1.65 4.53 8.75
CA GLU A 29 1.83 4.66 10.19
C GLU A 29 2.54 3.45 10.79
N ASN A 30 2.18 2.24 10.35
CA ASN A 30 2.83 1.02 10.85
C ASN A 30 4.34 0.99 10.57
N VAL A 31 4.75 1.31 9.34
CA VAL A 31 6.17 1.25 8.96
C VAL A 31 6.97 2.37 9.62
N LEU A 32 6.38 3.57 9.75
CA LEU A 32 6.97 4.70 10.46
C LEU A 32 7.10 4.43 11.96
N THR A 33 6.02 3.97 12.61
CA THR A 33 6.01 3.67 14.04
C THR A 33 7.05 2.63 14.42
N ASN A 34 7.29 1.64 13.55
CA ASN A 34 8.21 0.54 13.80
C ASN A 34 9.61 0.73 13.20
N ALA A 35 9.86 1.86 12.53
CA ALA A 35 11.11 2.14 11.83
C ALA A 35 11.54 1.00 10.90
N THR A 36 10.63 0.59 10.03
CA THR A 36 10.79 -0.55 9.13
C THR A 36 10.27 -0.20 7.74
N LEU A 37 10.41 -1.13 6.80
CA LEU A 37 9.80 -1.04 5.47
C LEU A 37 8.58 -1.97 5.39
N PRO A 38 7.69 -1.79 4.40
CA PRO A 38 6.70 -2.81 4.06
C PRO A 38 7.36 -4.18 3.91
N SER A 39 6.75 -5.23 4.44
CA SER A 39 7.37 -6.56 4.50
C SER A 39 7.86 -7.08 3.15
N ILE A 40 7.20 -6.67 2.06
CA ILE A 40 7.57 -7.06 0.69
C ILE A 40 8.93 -6.48 0.29
N SER A 41 9.32 -5.33 0.81
CA SER A 41 10.66 -4.77 0.65
C SER A 41 11.69 -5.48 1.54
N LEU A 42 11.26 -6.39 2.41
CA LEU A 42 12.12 -7.23 3.27
C LEU A 42 12.07 -8.71 2.86
N GLY A 43 11.61 -9.03 1.65
CA GLY A 43 11.50 -10.40 1.16
C GLY A 43 10.32 -11.21 1.71
N ARG A 44 9.37 -10.59 2.42
CA ARG A 44 8.24 -11.26 3.07
C ARG A 44 6.89 -10.82 2.50
N HIS A 45 5.87 -11.67 2.54
CA HIS A 45 4.57 -11.40 1.89
C HIS A 45 3.46 -10.92 2.85
N SER A 46 3.78 -10.68 4.13
CA SER A 46 2.79 -10.39 5.17
C SER A 46 2.08 -9.03 5.07
N CYS A 47 2.62 -8.06 4.32
CA CYS A 47 1.98 -6.75 4.17
C CYS A 47 0.63 -6.84 3.45
N SER A 48 0.56 -7.59 2.35
CA SER A 48 -0.69 -7.79 1.60
C SER A 48 -1.71 -8.60 2.41
N LEU A 49 -1.24 -9.61 3.14
CA LEU A 49 -2.06 -10.41 4.05
C LEU A 49 -2.69 -9.53 5.14
N LYS A 50 -1.89 -8.72 5.83
CA LYS A 50 -2.34 -7.85 6.92
C LYS A 50 -3.25 -6.71 6.44
N TRP A 51 -2.85 -6.00 5.39
CA TRP A 51 -3.47 -4.73 5.00
C TRP A 51 -4.54 -4.84 3.92
N LYS A 52 -4.61 -5.97 3.20
CA LYS A 52 -5.60 -6.18 2.13
C LYS A 52 -6.49 -7.37 2.42
N ILE A 53 -5.91 -8.55 2.66
CA ILE A 53 -6.67 -9.80 2.73
C ILE A 53 -7.43 -9.90 4.05
N ALA A 54 -6.74 -9.76 5.20
CA ALA A 54 -7.34 -9.88 6.52
C ALA A 54 -8.59 -8.99 6.75
N PRO A 55 -8.60 -7.69 6.39
CA PRO A 55 -9.80 -6.87 6.57
C PRO A 55 -10.96 -7.27 5.64
N GLN A 56 -10.67 -7.71 4.40
CA GLN A 56 -11.71 -8.22 3.50
C GLN A 56 -12.29 -9.53 4.02
N ASP A 57 -11.44 -10.47 4.45
CA ASP A 57 -11.87 -11.75 5.01
C ASP A 57 -12.68 -11.56 6.29
N LYS A 58 -12.29 -10.62 7.17
CA LYS A 58 -13.05 -10.27 8.38
C LYS A 58 -14.45 -9.75 8.04
N TYR A 59 -14.56 -8.88 7.04
CA TYR A 59 -15.86 -8.39 6.58
C TYR A 59 -16.73 -9.53 6.04
N ILE A 60 -16.19 -10.32 5.11
CA ILE A 60 -16.95 -11.41 4.49
C ILE A 60 -17.37 -12.46 5.52
N ALA A 61 -16.55 -12.72 6.54
CA ALA A 61 -16.90 -13.64 7.62
C ALA A 61 -18.16 -13.22 8.41
N GLY A 62 -18.49 -11.94 8.45
CA GLY A 62 -19.69 -11.39 9.08
C GLY A 62 -20.80 -11.00 8.10
N TRP A 63 -20.60 -11.20 6.80
CA TRP A 63 -21.55 -10.77 5.77
C TRP A 63 -22.69 -11.82 5.64
N PRO A 64 -23.97 -11.46 5.90
CA PRO A 64 -25.05 -12.45 5.97
C PRO A 64 -25.18 -13.37 4.75
N PRO A 65 -25.09 -12.87 3.50
CA PRO A 65 -25.13 -13.74 2.31
C PRO A 65 -24.01 -14.79 2.28
N ALA A 66 -22.82 -14.45 2.77
CA ALA A 66 -21.71 -15.39 2.86
C ALA A 66 -21.95 -16.47 3.91
N ILE A 67 -22.46 -16.07 5.09
CA ILE A 67 -22.81 -17.00 6.17
C ILE A 67 -23.88 -17.98 5.70
N GLU A 68 -24.93 -17.49 5.05
CA GLU A 68 -26.01 -18.32 4.52
C GLU A 68 -25.51 -19.30 3.44
N ALA A 69 -24.64 -18.86 2.54
CA ALA A 69 -24.03 -19.74 1.54
C ALA A 69 -23.23 -20.86 2.21
N TRP A 70 -22.38 -20.53 3.19
CA TRP A 70 -21.59 -21.53 3.91
C TRP A 70 -22.45 -22.50 4.72
N ASN A 71 -23.54 -22.04 5.33
CA ASN A 71 -24.50 -22.90 6.03
C ASN A 71 -25.19 -23.91 5.10
N ARG A 72 -25.32 -23.58 3.81
CA ARG A 72 -25.81 -24.49 2.76
C ARG A 72 -24.70 -25.35 2.14
N GLY A 73 -23.48 -25.32 2.66
CA GLY A 73 -22.32 -26.00 2.07
C GLY A 73 -21.85 -25.40 0.75
N GLN A 74 -22.28 -24.19 0.41
CA GLN A 74 -21.88 -23.47 -0.81
C GLN A 74 -20.65 -22.60 -0.55
N LYS A 75 -19.92 -22.25 -1.60
CA LYS A 75 -18.80 -21.31 -1.54
C LYS A 75 -19.24 -19.92 -1.99
N VAL A 76 -18.59 -18.89 -1.46
CA VAL A 76 -18.72 -17.52 -1.97
C VAL A 76 -17.85 -17.38 -3.23
N VAL A 77 -18.45 -16.95 -4.34
CA VAL A 77 -17.73 -16.74 -5.60
C VAL A 77 -17.07 -15.36 -5.60
N ARG A 78 -15.75 -15.32 -5.71
CA ARG A 78 -14.94 -14.10 -5.88
C ARG A 78 -14.64 -13.89 -7.35
N LEU A 79 -15.11 -12.78 -7.91
CA LEU A 79 -14.75 -12.35 -9.26
C LEU A 79 -13.45 -11.53 -9.19
N ILE A 80 -12.39 -12.03 -9.82
CA ILE A 80 -11.07 -11.40 -9.81
C ILE A 80 -10.74 -10.94 -11.23
N GLY A 81 -10.46 -9.64 -11.39
CA GLY A 81 -10.12 -9.01 -12.66
C GLY A 81 -8.67 -9.25 -13.10
N TYR A 82 -8.23 -10.52 -13.17
CA TYR A 82 -7.02 -10.87 -13.90
C TYR A 82 -7.33 -10.91 -15.38
N ASP A 83 -6.60 -10.15 -16.20
CA ASP A 83 -6.76 -10.17 -17.66
C ASP A 83 -5.99 -11.35 -18.29
N ALA A 84 -6.14 -11.56 -19.60
CA ALA A 84 -5.50 -12.63 -20.36
C ALA A 84 -4.01 -12.36 -20.68
N SER A 85 -3.44 -11.23 -20.24
CA SER A 85 -2.04 -10.88 -20.51
C SER A 85 -1.05 -11.86 -19.84
N PRO A 86 0.22 -11.90 -20.28
CA PRO A 86 1.23 -12.79 -19.69
C PRO A 86 1.47 -12.54 -18.19
N ALA A 87 1.34 -11.30 -17.73
CA ALA A 87 1.57 -10.95 -16.32
C ALA A 87 0.50 -11.55 -15.41
N ASP A 88 -0.78 -11.38 -15.78
CA ASP A 88 -1.90 -11.90 -15.02
C ASP A 88 -2.10 -13.40 -15.22
N THR A 89 -1.63 -13.97 -16.33
CA THR A 89 -1.56 -15.42 -16.53
C THR A 89 -0.69 -16.10 -15.46
N ARG A 90 0.47 -15.52 -15.12
CA ARG A 90 1.31 -16.06 -14.03
C ARG A 90 0.63 -15.95 -12.66
N ARG A 91 -0.08 -14.85 -12.41
CA ARG A 91 -0.82 -14.65 -11.15
C ARG A 91 -2.00 -15.62 -11.02
N HIS A 92 -2.72 -15.83 -12.11
CA HIS A 92 -3.81 -16.81 -12.20
C HIS A 92 -3.29 -18.23 -11.92
N ALA A 93 -2.21 -18.65 -12.58
CA ALA A 93 -1.61 -19.96 -12.36
C ALA A 93 -1.23 -20.20 -10.89
N HIS A 94 -0.65 -19.19 -10.22
CA HIS A 94 -0.37 -19.26 -8.79
C HIS A 94 -1.65 -19.30 -7.94
N ALA A 95 -2.68 -18.52 -8.29
CA ALA A 95 -3.93 -18.51 -7.54
C ALA A 95 -4.65 -19.88 -7.57
N LEU A 96 -4.55 -20.62 -8.68
CA LEU A 96 -5.10 -21.98 -8.80
C LEU A 96 -4.44 -22.99 -7.84
N THR A 97 -3.22 -22.72 -7.34
CA THR A 97 -2.56 -23.60 -6.38
C THR A 97 -3.00 -23.36 -4.93
N ILE A 98 -3.91 -22.43 -4.68
CA ILE A 98 -4.33 -22.01 -3.34
C ILE A 98 -5.78 -22.47 -3.13
N PRO A 99 -6.02 -23.65 -2.52
CA PRO A 99 -7.37 -24.13 -2.28
C PRO A 99 -8.07 -23.28 -1.21
N SER A 100 -9.39 -23.16 -1.33
CA SER A 100 -10.24 -22.57 -0.30
C SER A 100 -11.52 -23.36 -0.14
N GLU A 101 -11.88 -23.67 1.11
CA GLU A 101 -13.16 -24.28 1.45
C GLU A 101 -14.32 -23.27 1.42
N ARG A 102 -14.02 -21.99 1.61
CA ARG A 102 -15.03 -20.91 1.71
C ARG A 102 -15.24 -20.14 0.43
N PHE A 103 -14.24 -20.12 -0.45
CA PHE A 103 -14.23 -19.31 -1.66
C PHE A 103 -14.00 -20.14 -2.91
N GLU A 104 -14.70 -19.76 -3.96
CA GLU A 104 -14.38 -20.13 -5.34
C GLU A 104 -13.96 -18.84 -6.06
N CYS A 105 -12.84 -18.87 -6.79
CA CYS A 105 -12.40 -17.70 -7.57
C CYS A 105 -12.72 -17.91 -9.04
N ARG A 106 -13.38 -16.94 -9.66
CA ARG A 106 -13.62 -16.86 -11.09
C ARG A 106 -12.92 -15.65 -11.70
N TYR A 107 -12.62 -15.74 -12.98
CA TYR A 107 -11.77 -14.75 -13.66
C TYR A 107 -12.43 -14.29 -14.96
N PRO A 108 -13.52 -13.49 -14.89
CA PRO A 108 -14.35 -13.16 -16.06
C PRO A 108 -13.58 -12.60 -17.25
N LEU A 109 -12.61 -11.70 -17.00
CA LEU A 109 -11.79 -11.11 -18.07
C LEU A 109 -10.99 -12.19 -18.82
N ARG A 110 -10.51 -13.23 -18.14
CA ARG A 110 -9.86 -14.37 -18.80
C ARG A 110 -10.84 -15.28 -19.50
N GLU A 111 -11.99 -15.52 -18.89
CA GLU A 111 -13.07 -16.34 -19.45
C GLU A 111 -13.60 -15.73 -20.76
N TRP A 112 -13.56 -14.41 -20.89
CA TRP A 112 -13.87 -13.68 -22.12
C TRP A 112 -12.69 -13.54 -23.09
N GLY A 113 -11.49 -13.96 -22.68
CA GLY A 113 -10.26 -13.82 -23.47
C GLY A 113 -9.72 -12.39 -23.56
N TRP A 114 -10.14 -11.49 -22.66
CA TRP A 114 -9.79 -10.07 -22.72
C TRP A 114 -8.36 -9.80 -22.23
N THR A 115 -7.62 -9.06 -23.04
CA THR A 115 -6.34 -8.44 -22.71
C THR A 115 -6.54 -7.13 -21.94
N ARG A 116 -5.43 -6.46 -21.60
CA ARG A 116 -5.50 -5.13 -20.98
C ARG A 116 -6.13 -4.12 -21.92
N GLU A 117 -5.77 -4.20 -23.19
CA GLU A 117 -6.22 -3.32 -24.27
C GLU A 117 -7.74 -3.47 -24.47
N ASP A 118 -8.26 -4.71 -24.42
CA ASP A 118 -9.70 -4.96 -24.49
C ASP A 118 -10.45 -4.34 -23.29
N CYS A 119 -9.86 -4.43 -22.09
CA CYS A 119 -10.44 -3.81 -20.89
C CYS A 119 -10.49 -2.28 -21.02
N ILE A 120 -9.42 -1.67 -21.55
CA ILE A 120 -9.34 -0.22 -21.79
C ILE A 120 -10.41 0.20 -22.80
N ALA A 121 -10.45 -0.46 -23.96
CA ALA A 121 -11.41 -0.17 -25.01
C ALA A 121 -12.86 -0.32 -24.53
N ARG A 122 -13.15 -1.32 -23.70
CA ARG A 122 -14.48 -1.50 -23.10
C ARG A 122 -14.88 -0.32 -22.22
N ILE A 123 -13.97 0.17 -21.38
CA ILE A 123 -14.22 1.30 -20.47
C ILE A 123 -14.44 2.59 -21.27
N GLU A 124 -13.60 2.84 -22.28
CA GLU A 124 -13.70 4.01 -23.15
C GLU A 124 -15.01 4.01 -23.96
N ALA A 125 -15.44 2.84 -24.45
CA ALA A 125 -16.71 2.69 -25.16
C ALA A 125 -17.94 3.02 -24.29
N GLU A 126 -17.82 2.91 -22.96
CA GLU A 126 -18.85 3.35 -22.01
C GLU A 126 -18.71 4.84 -21.62
N GLY A 127 -17.78 5.58 -22.24
CA GLY A 127 -17.51 6.97 -21.92
C GLY A 127 -16.92 7.17 -20.51
N LEU A 128 -16.36 6.12 -19.91
CA LEU A 128 -15.78 6.16 -18.57
C LEU A 128 -14.27 6.46 -18.63
N PRO A 129 -13.71 7.14 -17.62
CA PRO A 129 -12.27 7.34 -17.55
C PRO A 129 -11.57 6.01 -17.23
N VAL A 130 -10.51 5.70 -17.98
CA VAL A 130 -9.64 4.56 -17.70
C VAL A 130 -8.97 4.77 -16.34
N PRO A 131 -9.19 3.89 -15.35
CA PRO A 131 -8.65 4.11 -14.03
C PRO A 131 -7.12 3.98 -14.03
N PRO A 132 -6.38 4.89 -13.36
CA PRO A 132 -4.95 4.74 -13.21
C PRO A 132 -4.63 3.52 -12.32
N LYS A 133 -3.36 3.12 -12.31
CA LYS A 133 -2.92 2.03 -11.44
C LYS A 133 -3.10 2.39 -9.96
N SER A 134 -3.79 1.54 -9.22
CA SER A 134 -4.18 1.76 -7.81
C SER A 134 -3.32 0.97 -6.80
N ALA A 135 -2.09 0.61 -7.17
CA ALA A 135 -1.20 -0.11 -6.28
C ALA A 135 -0.71 0.80 -5.14
N CYS A 136 -0.30 0.19 -4.01
CA CYS A 136 0.32 0.94 -2.92
C CYS A 136 1.66 1.51 -3.41
N PHE A 137 1.86 2.83 -3.32
CA PHE A 137 3.07 3.49 -3.80
C PHE A 137 4.33 3.07 -3.03
N LEU A 138 4.20 2.59 -1.78
CA LEU A 138 5.30 2.01 -0.99
C LEU A 138 5.63 0.55 -1.36
N CYS A 139 5.05 0.00 -2.43
CA CYS A 139 5.30 -1.39 -2.82
C CYS A 139 6.67 -1.55 -3.47
N CYS A 140 7.44 -2.58 -3.08
CA CYS A 140 8.65 -2.99 -3.81
C CYS A 140 8.40 -3.30 -5.30
N GLY A 141 7.15 -3.62 -5.66
CA GLY A 141 6.71 -3.87 -7.03
C GLY A 141 6.32 -2.61 -7.83
N SER A 142 6.39 -1.41 -7.24
CA SER A 142 6.22 -0.15 -7.98
C SER A 142 7.33 -0.03 -9.02
N LYS A 143 6.97 0.42 -10.22
CA LYS A 143 7.89 0.67 -11.32
C LYS A 143 8.30 2.15 -11.37
N PRO A 144 9.44 2.48 -12.00
CA PRO A 144 9.92 3.86 -12.12
C PRO A 144 8.87 4.85 -12.66
N GLU A 145 8.11 4.48 -13.70
CA GLU A 145 7.06 5.32 -14.26
C GLU A 145 5.97 5.64 -13.22
N GLU A 146 5.60 4.67 -12.39
CA GLU A 146 4.60 4.89 -11.35
C GLU A 146 5.09 5.86 -10.28
N ILE A 147 6.40 5.90 -10.02
CA ILE A 147 6.99 6.85 -9.06
C ILE A 147 7.03 8.27 -9.65
N ARG A 148 7.27 8.42 -10.96
CA ARG A 148 7.24 9.72 -11.64
C ARG A 148 5.87 10.39 -11.58
N ASP A 149 4.80 9.59 -11.65
CA ASP A 149 3.42 10.07 -11.65
C ASP A 149 2.87 10.35 -10.23
N LEU A 150 3.66 10.12 -9.18
CA LEU A 150 3.22 10.37 -7.82
C LEU A 150 3.18 11.87 -7.48
N PRO A 151 2.17 12.31 -6.72
CA PRO A 151 2.16 13.67 -6.19
C PRO A 151 3.30 13.87 -5.17
N PRO A 152 3.79 15.11 -4.97
CA PRO A 152 4.91 15.40 -4.07
C PRO A 152 4.75 14.84 -2.65
N TRP A 153 3.54 14.87 -2.09
CA TRP A 153 3.29 14.34 -0.75
C TRP A 153 3.60 12.84 -0.65
N CYS A 154 3.35 12.04 -1.70
CA CYS A 154 3.70 10.62 -1.73
C CYS A 154 5.22 10.44 -1.77
N LEU A 155 5.91 11.26 -2.57
CA LEU A 155 7.37 11.24 -2.68
C LEU A 155 8.02 11.58 -1.32
N ARG A 156 7.51 12.58 -0.60
CA ARG A 156 7.95 12.93 0.76
C ARG A 156 7.79 11.77 1.74
N ILE A 157 6.68 11.03 1.67
CA ILE A 157 6.47 9.83 2.49
C ILE A 157 7.46 8.73 2.13
N ILE A 158 7.77 8.53 0.84
CA ILE A 158 8.79 7.56 0.41
C ILE A 158 10.14 7.90 1.06
N VAL A 159 10.59 9.16 0.96
CA VAL A 159 11.85 9.62 1.55
C VAL A 159 11.85 9.41 3.06
N LEU A 160 10.79 9.84 3.74
CA LEU A 160 10.65 9.69 5.19
C LEU A 160 10.69 8.22 5.63
N VAL A 161 9.96 7.33 4.95
CA VAL A 161 9.90 5.90 5.28
C VAL A 161 11.26 5.25 5.15
N GLU A 162 11.98 5.53 4.05
CA GLU A 162 13.32 4.99 3.85
C GLU A 162 14.33 5.57 4.85
N ALA A 163 14.33 6.89 5.07
CA ALA A 163 15.20 7.54 6.06
C ALA A 163 14.96 7.01 7.48
N ARG A 164 13.70 6.84 7.87
CA ARG A 164 13.32 6.32 9.18
C ARG A 164 13.77 4.88 9.39
N ALA A 165 13.73 4.05 8.34
CA ALA A 165 14.10 2.65 8.41
C ALA A 165 15.62 2.41 8.26
N ALA A 166 16.34 3.29 7.55
CA ALA A 166 17.73 3.10 7.15
C ALA A 166 18.68 2.60 8.27
N PRO A 167 18.67 3.16 9.50
CA PRO A 167 19.56 2.68 10.57
C PRO A 167 19.37 1.20 10.96
N ARG A 168 18.19 0.63 10.66
CA ARG A 168 17.81 -0.75 11.00
C ARG A 168 17.90 -1.72 9.82
N LEU A 169 18.15 -1.22 8.60
CA LEU A 169 18.30 -2.09 7.44
C LEU A 169 19.66 -2.79 7.48
N ARG A 170 19.68 -4.07 7.06
CA ARG A 170 20.87 -4.92 7.05
C ARG A 170 21.02 -5.71 5.75
N THR A 171 19.90 -6.13 5.19
CA THR A 171 19.85 -6.99 4.00
C THR A 171 19.35 -6.28 2.75
N VAL A 172 18.87 -5.04 2.89
CA VAL A 172 18.30 -4.23 1.81
C VAL A 172 18.72 -2.78 1.97
N GLU A 173 18.80 -2.07 0.86
CA GLU A 173 19.11 -0.65 0.73
C GLU A 173 17.86 0.23 0.97
N GLY A 174 16.69 -0.20 0.49
CA GLY A 174 15.45 0.58 0.56
C GLY A 174 14.20 -0.17 0.09
N LEU A 175 13.16 0.57 -0.31
CA LEU A 175 11.86 0.03 -0.74
C LEU A 175 11.98 -0.89 -1.96
N TRP A 176 12.94 -0.67 -2.85
CA TRP A 176 13.25 -1.53 -4.00
C TRP A 176 14.29 -2.62 -3.71
N ARG A 177 14.60 -2.84 -2.44
CA ARG A 177 15.53 -3.85 -1.92
C ARG A 177 16.98 -3.55 -2.24
N SER A 178 17.41 -3.77 -3.48
CA SER A 178 18.82 -3.69 -3.87
C SER A 178 18.94 -3.01 -5.23
N SER A 179 20.04 -2.30 -5.43
CA SER A 179 20.33 -1.67 -6.69
C SER A 179 20.46 -2.72 -7.80
N THR A 180 19.88 -2.42 -8.96
CA THR A 180 20.02 -3.19 -10.18
C THR A 180 20.70 -2.34 -11.25
N ARG A 181 20.97 -2.92 -12.42
CA ARG A 181 21.49 -2.17 -13.57
C ARG A 181 20.56 -1.04 -14.04
N THR A 182 19.26 -1.11 -13.73
CA THR A 182 18.25 -0.20 -14.28
C THR A 182 17.59 0.69 -13.23
N ARG A 183 17.81 0.46 -11.94
CA ARG A 183 17.27 1.31 -10.87
C ARG A 183 18.03 1.14 -9.54
N PRO A 184 18.06 2.17 -8.69
CA PRO A 184 18.61 2.05 -7.33
C PRO A 184 17.75 1.15 -6.44
N GLY A 185 18.32 0.69 -5.31
CA GLY A 185 17.60 -0.08 -4.30
C GLY A 185 16.71 0.79 -3.40
N ARG A 186 17.01 2.09 -3.31
CA ARG A 186 16.18 3.11 -2.65
C ARG A 186 15.33 3.84 -3.68
N MET A 187 14.05 4.02 -3.39
CA MET A 187 13.22 4.93 -4.19
C MET A 187 13.65 6.38 -3.98
N THR A 188 14.19 6.76 -2.81
CA THR A 188 14.74 8.09 -2.53
C THR A 188 15.82 8.49 -3.52
N ASP A 189 16.75 7.58 -3.83
CA ASP A 189 17.85 7.86 -4.76
C ASP A 189 17.32 8.09 -6.18
N PHE A 190 16.27 7.36 -6.58
CA PHE A 190 15.58 7.58 -7.85
C PHE A 190 14.85 8.92 -7.88
N ILE A 191 14.11 9.26 -6.81
CA ILE A 191 13.42 10.55 -6.66
C ILE A 191 14.41 11.71 -6.79
N ARG A 192 15.57 11.61 -6.13
CA ARG A 192 16.65 12.60 -6.23
C ARG A 192 17.24 12.66 -7.63
N GLY A 193 17.58 11.50 -8.21
CA GLY A 193 18.22 11.42 -9.53
C GLY A 193 17.34 11.96 -10.67
N GLU A 194 16.04 11.72 -10.59
CA GLU A 194 15.04 12.20 -11.56
C GLU A 194 14.51 13.61 -11.22
N ARG A 195 14.99 14.21 -10.11
CA ARG A 195 14.59 15.54 -9.63
C ARG A 195 13.08 15.68 -9.42
N LEU A 196 12.44 14.61 -8.91
CA LEU A 196 11.01 14.60 -8.61
C LEU A 196 10.67 15.37 -7.32
N LEU A 197 11.68 15.62 -6.48
CA LEU A 197 11.66 16.57 -5.36
C LEU A 197 12.95 17.41 -5.36
N PRO A 198 12.94 18.64 -4.82
CA PRO A 198 14.15 19.43 -4.60
C PRO A 198 15.15 18.68 -3.72
N ALA A 199 16.44 18.72 -4.07
CA ALA A 199 17.47 17.96 -3.37
C ALA A 199 17.63 18.38 -1.90
N ASP A 200 17.52 19.68 -1.63
CA ASP A 200 17.54 20.27 -0.29
C ASP A 200 16.30 19.87 0.54
N GLU A 201 15.14 19.66 -0.10
CA GLU A 201 13.96 19.12 0.56
C GLU A 201 14.21 17.68 1.02
N ILE A 202 14.79 16.84 0.15
CA ILE A 202 15.17 15.46 0.49
C ILE A 202 16.19 15.47 1.63
N ASP A 203 17.23 16.29 1.55
CA ASP A 203 18.26 16.42 2.59
C ASP A 203 17.64 16.80 3.95
N ARG A 204 16.71 17.77 3.96
CA ARG A 204 15.99 18.19 5.18
C ARG A 204 15.15 17.05 5.77
N ILE A 205 14.45 16.29 4.93
CA ILE A 205 13.66 15.14 5.40
C ILE A 205 14.60 14.10 6.02
N GLU A 206 15.67 13.70 5.32
CA GLU A 206 16.62 12.68 5.79
C GLU A 206 17.31 13.09 7.11
N ALA A 207 17.69 14.36 7.24
CA ALA A 207 18.40 14.87 8.41
C ALA A 207 17.51 15.03 9.66
N HIS A 208 16.27 15.51 9.50
CA HIS A 208 15.49 16.00 10.64
C HIS A 208 14.21 15.20 10.93
N ALA A 209 13.50 14.74 9.89
CA ALA A 209 12.17 14.17 10.08
C ALA A 209 12.17 12.85 10.87
N PRO A 210 13.11 11.90 10.68
CA PRO A 210 13.21 10.70 11.52
C PRO A 210 13.38 11.00 13.01
N THR A 211 14.21 11.99 13.35
CA THR A 211 14.45 12.41 14.73
C THR A 211 13.22 13.09 15.33
N SER A 212 12.60 14.01 14.59
CA SER A 212 11.34 14.66 14.98
C SER A 212 10.23 13.64 15.25
N LEU A 213 10.09 12.64 14.36
CA LEU A 213 9.14 11.55 14.54
C LEU A 213 9.44 10.74 15.81
N ARG A 214 10.70 10.35 16.05
CA ARG A 214 11.09 9.61 17.25
C ARG A 214 10.73 10.38 18.53
N LEU A 215 11.03 11.67 18.58
CA LEU A 215 10.70 12.54 19.73
C LEU A 215 9.18 12.64 19.95
N PHE A 216 8.41 12.76 18.86
CA PHE A 216 6.95 12.71 18.93
C PHE A 216 6.45 11.37 19.51
N GLN A 217 7.03 10.24 19.10
CA GLN A 217 6.66 8.92 19.61
C GLN A 217 7.00 8.76 21.10
N GLU A 218 8.16 9.27 21.54
CA GLU A 218 8.58 9.25 22.94
C GLU A 218 7.66 10.08 23.81
N ALA A 219 7.33 11.31 23.40
CA ALA A 219 6.36 12.14 24.10
C ALA A 219 4.96 11.48 24.14
N ALA A 220 4.52 10.88 23.04
CA ALA A 220 3.24 10.18 22.98
C ALA A 220 3.17 8.97 23.92
N ALA A 221 4.30 8.27 24.15
CA ALA A 221 4.33 7.10 25.02
C ALA A 221 3.97 7.40 26.48
N GLU A 222 4.24 8.62 26.95
CA GLU A 222 3.91 9.09 28.31
C GLU A 222 2.43 9.48 28.48
N ILE A 223 1.70 9.67 27.37
CA ILE A 223 0.29 10.08 27.39
C ILE A 223 -0.61 8.83 27.47
N PRO A 224 -1.66 8.81 28.30
CA PRO A 224 -2.65 7.73 28.32
C PRO A 224 -3.29 7.48 26.95
N LEU A 225 -3.63 6.22 26.67
CA LEU A 225 -4.20 5.78 25.38
C LEU A 225 -5.35 6.64 24.83
N PRO A 226 -6.35 7.05 25.63
CA PRO A 226 -7.49 7.83 25.12
C PRO A 226 -7.12 9.26 24.66
N GLU A 227 -6.03 9.81 25.17
CA GLU A 227 -5.59 11.20 24.93
C GLU A 227 -4.36 11.28 24.02
N ARG A 228 -3.82 10.12 23.64
CA ARG A 228 -2.57 10.03 22.90
C ARG A 228 -2.75 10.59 21.48
N PRO A 229 -1.85 11.47 21.01
CA PRO A 229 -1.95 12.03 19.68
C PRO A 229 -1.80 10.94 18.60
N HIS A 230 -2.46 11.15 17.45
CA HIS A 230 -2.37 10.22 16.33
C HIS A 230 -1.14 10.51 15.47
N LEU A 231 -0.53 9.44 14.94
CA LEU A 231 0.58 9.60 14.00
C LEU A 231 0.11 10.29 12.69
N ALA A 232 -1.16 10.14 12.32
CA ALA A 232 -1.75 10.85 11.20
C ALA A 232 -1.59 12.39 11.34
N ASP A 233 -1.83 12.94 12.53
CA ASP A 233 -1.70 14.37 12.80
C ASP A 233 -0.25 14.85 12.64
N TRP A 234 0.71 14.02 13.07
CA TRP A 234 2.14 14.34 12.87
C TRP A 234 2.51 14.27 11.39
N ILE A 235 2.02 13.28 10.64
CA ILE A 235 2.25 13.17 9.19
C ILE A 235 1.68 14.37 8.45
N GLU A 236 0.48 14.81 8.81
CA GLU A 236 -0.14 15.99 8.21
C GLU A 236 0.69 17.26 8.48
N ARG A 237 1.14 17.48 9.72
CA ARG A 237 2.03 18.61 10.05
C ARG A 237 3.36 18.53 9.29
N PHE A 238 3.95 17.35 9.18
CA PHE A 238 5.16 17.11 8.38
C PHE A 238 4.97 17.53 6.92
N GLN A 239 3.84 17.16 6.30
CA GLN A 239 3.54 17.57 4.91
C GLN A 239 3.38 19.08 4.79
N ARG A 240 2.56 19.69 5.67
CA ARG A 240 2.31 21.14 5.65
C ARG A 240 3.60 21.95 5.82
N GLN A 241 4.50 21.55 6.72
CA GLN A 241 5.78 22.23 6.94
C GLN A 241 6.64 22.30 5.67
N LEU A 242 6.63 21.22 4.86
CA LEU A 242 7.37 21.16 3.61
C LEU A 242 6.69 21.93 2.47
N GLU A 243 5.37 22.09 2.51
CA GLU A 243 4.64 22.96 1.57
C GLU A 243 4.88 24.44 1.84
N THR A 244 5.05 24.83 3.11
CA THR A 244 5.19 26.24 3.52
C THR A 244 6.62 26.76 3.56
N THR A 245 7.63 25.88 3.42
CA THR A 245 9.04 26.31 3.45
C THR A 245 9.51 26.58 2.02
N PRO A 246 9.68 27.84 1.58
CA PRO A 246 10.21 28.11 0.25
C PRO A 246 11.62 27.54 0.11
N CYS A 247 11.90 27.00 -1.08
CA CYS A 247 13.21 26.52 -1.51
C CYS A 247 14.24 27.67 -1.50
#